data_AF-A0A518DA74-F1
#
_entry.id   AF-A0A518DA74-F1
#
_cell.length_a   1.000
_cell.length_b   1.000
_cell.length_c   1.000
_cell.angle_alpha   90.00
_cell.angle_beta   90.00
_cell.angle_gamma   90.00
#
_symmetry.space_group_name_H-M   'P 1'
#
loop_
_entity.id
_entity.type
_entity.pdbx_description
1 polymer ?
#
loop_
_entity_poly.entity_id
_entity_poly.type
_entity_poly.pdbx_seq_one_letter_code
_entity_poly.pdbx_strand_id
1 'polypeptide(L)'
;MSDATEAADEWLRAEARRLGVSVREVRDLARELRRQAIEARQWTEDLRRNAWEIYLRSVRRCVAGSAAFWRVGWRHVRQRVERDGRDFTSVPCYDLIGRELREATPEVRGWSTEQIFELLWDDYVPRPAADAFLGTAFDQIERAVCDPRNANESTTNEGF
;
A
#
# COMPACT_ATOMS: atom_id res chain seq x y z
N MET A 1 1.09 15.78 24.42
CA MET A 1 1.03 15.42 22.99
C MET A 1 1.36 16.59 22.05
N SER A 2 1.52 17.84 22.53
CA SER A 2 1.88 19.01 21.69
C SER A 2 3.36 19.02 21.30
N ASP A 3 4.24 18.65 22.23
CA ASP A 3 5.68 18.92 22.13
C ASP A 3 6.39 18.06 21.06
N ALA A 4 5.94 16.82 20.84
CA ALA A 4 6.53 15.91 19.85
C ALA A 4 6.23 16.36 18.40
N THR A 5 5.04 16.90 18.17
CA THR A 5 4.65 17.43 16.86
C THR A 5 5.40 18.72 16.55
N GLU A 6 5.59 19.57 17.56
CA GLU A 6 6.31 20.83 17.43
C GLU A 6 7.80 20.60 17.11
N ALA A 7 8.45 19.68 17.83
CA ALA A 7 9.84 19.29 17.56
C ALA A 7 10.02 18.70 16.14
N ALA A 8 9.07 17.89 15.67
CA ALA A 8 9.11 17.33 14.32
C ALA A 8 8.95 18.43 13.24
N ASP A 9 8.08 19.41 13.49
CA ASP A 9 7.85 20.52 12.56
C ASP A 9 9.05 21.49 12.53
N GLU A 10 9.71 21.70 13.66
CA GLU A 10 10.95 22.49 13.74
C GLU A 10 12.10 21.81 12.99
N TRP A 11 12.29 20.50 13.22
CA TRP A 11 13.27 19.70 12.48
C TRP A 11 13.03 19.74 10.97
N LEU A 12 11.77 19.57 10.52
CA LEU A 12 11.38 19.64 9.12
C LEU A 12 11.77 20.98 8.48
N ARG A 13 11.56 22.10 9.19
CA ARG A 13 11.91 23.44 8.71
C ARG A 13 13.41 23.66 8.64
N ALA A 14 14.15 23.17 9.64
CA ALA A 14 15.60 23.26 9.68
C ALA A 14 16.25 22.49 8.52
N GLU A 15 15.77 21.28 8.27
CA GLU A 15 16.32 20.40 7.24
C GLU A 15 15.99 20.88 5.82
N ALA A 16 14.76 21.33 5.58
CA ALA A 16 14.38 21.96 4.31
C ALA A 16 15.26 23.19 4.01
N ARG A 17 15.53 24.02 5.03
CA ARG A 17 16.42 25.18 4.89
C ARG A 17 17.86 24.77 4.56
N ARG A 18 18.38 23.72 5.20
CA ARG A 18 19.73 23.18 4.92
C ARG A 18 19.89 22.78 3.45
N LEU A 19 18.85 22.18 2.88
CA LEU A 19 18.83 21.72 1.48
C LEU A 19 18.43 22.81 0.47
N GLY A 20 18.10 24.01 0.93
CA GLY A 20 17.69 25.12 0.06
C GLY A 20 16.31 24.94 -0.59
N VAL A 21 15.44 24.09 -0.03
CA VAL A 21 14.09 23.83 -0.54
C VAL A 21 13.01 24.33 0.42
N SER A 22 11.79 24.52 -0.08
CA SER A 22 10.65 24.84 0.77
C SER A 22 10.09 23.59 1.47
N VAL A 23 9.57 23.77 2.69
CA VAL A 23 8.84 22.71 3.40
C VAL A 23 7.64 22.19 2.60
N ARG A 24 7.06 23.05 1.74
CA ARG A 24 5.96 22.67 0.84
C ARG A 24 6.41 21.60 -0.15
N GLU A 25 7.56 21.78 -0.81
CA GLU A 25 8.10 20.82 -1.79
C GLU A 25 8.35 19.46 -1.14
N VAL A 26 8.95 19.44 0.05
CA VAL A 26 9.17 18.19 0.81
C VAL A 26 7.86 17.48 1.10
N ARG A 27 6.84 18.21 1.57
CA ARG A 27 5.52 17.65 1.88
C ARG A 27 4.78 17.17 0.63
N ASP A 28 4.89 17.89 -0.48
CA ASP A 28 4.27 17.51 -1.74
C ASP A 28 4.93 16.23 -2.31
N LEU A 29 6.26 16.12 -2.24
CA LEU A 29 6.97 14.89 -2.59
C LEU A 29 6.60 13.71 -1.67
N ALA A 30 6.52 13.93 -0.35
CA ALA A 30 6.10 12.89 0.58
C ALA A 30 4.66 12.39 0.30
N ARG A 31 3.74 13.29 -0.08
CA ARG A 31 2.38 12.91 -0.53
C ARG A 31 2.39 12.11 -1.81
N GLU A 32 3.25 12.47 -2.76
CA GLU A 32 3.41 11.74 -4.00
C GLU A 32 3.95 10.32 -3.77
N LEU A 33 5.00 10.18 -2.97
CA LEU A 33 5.55 8.88 -2.58
C LEU A 33 4.51 8.01 -1.88
N ARG A 34 3.68 8.62 -1.01
CA ARG A 34 2.55 7.93 -0.40
C ARG A 34 1.52 7.46 -1.42
N ARG A 35 1.19 8.29 -2.41
CA ARG A 35 0.25 7.93 -3.49
C ARG A 35 0.78 6.72 -4.26
N GLN A 36 2.04 6.77 -4.69
CA GLN A 36 2.70 5.68 -5.40
C GLN A 36 2.73 4.39 -4.58
N ALA A 37 3.02 4.49 -3.27
CA ALA A 37 3.01 3.33 -2.37
C ALA A 37 1.61 2.71 -2.20
N ILE A 38 0.56 3.53 -2.24
CA ILE A 38 -0.83 3.04 -2.22
C ILE A 38 -1.17 2.36 -3.56
N GLU A 39 -0.84 3.01 -4.68
CA GLU A 39 -1.09 2.49 -6.03
C GLU A 39 -0.36 1.16 -6.26
N ALA A 40 0.89 1.04 -5.82
CA ALA A 40 1.68 -0.19 -5.92
C ALA A 40 1.03 -1.39 -5.20
N ARG A 41 0.18 -1.14 -4.19
CA ARG A 41 -0.53 -2.17 -3.42
C ARG A 41 -1.98 -2.35 -3.88
N GLN A 42 -2.47 -1.50 -4.78
CA GLN A 42 -3.89 -1.43 -5.14
C GLN A 42 -4.37 -2.76 -5.74
N TRP A 43 -3.58 -3.35 -6.64
CA TRP A 43 -3.92 -4.62 -7.28
C TRP A 43 -4.10 -5.75 -6.25
N THR A 44 -3.24 -5.83 -5.22
CA THR A 44 -3.35 -6.83 -4.15
C THR A 44 -4.57 -6.57 -3.26
N GLU A 45 -4.88 -5.29 -2.96
CA GLU A 45 -6.10 -4.94 -2.22
C GLU A 45 -7.36 -5.34 -2.99
N ASP A 46 -7.36 -5.16 -4.32
CA ASP A 46 -8.48 -5.51 -5.17
C ASP A 46 -8.64 -7.02 -5.29
N LEU A 47 -7.53 -7.77 -5.42
CA LEU A 47 -7.56 -9.23 -5.36
C LEU A 47 -8.15 -9.73 -4.04
N ARG A 48 -7.72 -9.17 -2.89
CA ARG A 48 -8.25 -9.52 -1.56
C ARG A 48 -9.74 -9.20 -1.41
N ARG A 49 -10.20 -8.10 -1.99
CA ARG A 49 -11.62 -7.72 -2.03
C ARG A 49 -12.44 -8.68 -2.89
N ASN A 50 -11.97 -9.00 -4.10
CA ASN A 50 -12.64 -9.94 -4.99
C ASN A 50 -12.76 -11.32 -4.35
N ALA A 51 -11.68 -11.80 -3.72
CA ALA A 51 -11.68 -13.05 -2.97
C ALA A 51 -12.75 -13.06 -1.85
N TRP A 52 -12.88 -11.95 -1.14
CA TRP A 52 -13.88 -11.78 -0.08
C TRP A 52 -15.30 -11.79 -0.62
N GLU A 53 -15.55 -11.13 -1.75
CA GLU A 53 -16.86 -11.13 -2.42
C GLU A 53 -17.27 -12.53 -2.86
N ILE A 54 -16.33 -13.29 -3.42
CA ILE A 54 -16.55 -14.70 -3.78
C ILE A 54 -16.88 -15.52 -2.53
N TYR A 55 -16.07 -15.39 -1.48
CA TYR A 55 -16.30 -16.06 -0.20
C TYR A 55 -17.71 -15.79 0.34
N LEU A 56 -18.12 -14.50 0.42
CA LEU A 56 -19.43 -14.10 0.94
C LEU A 56 -20.60 -14.66 0.12
N ARG A 57 -20.47 -14.67 -1.22
CA ARG A 57 -21.45 -15.27 -2.12
C ARG A 57 -21.60 -16.76 -1.84
N SER A 58 -20.49 -17.46 -1.67
CA SER A 58 -20.49 -18.92 -1.49
C SER A 58 -20.98 -19.37 -0.12
N VAL A 59 -20.71 -18.61 0.94
CA VAL A 59 -21.23 -18.92 2.29
C VAL A 59 -22.66 -18.40 2.54
N ARG A 60 -23.35 -17.89 1.50
CA ARG A 60 -24.72 -17.35 1.55
C ARG A 60 -24.92 -16.27 2.62
N ARG A 61 -23.88 -15.47 2.91
CA ARG A 61 -23.91 -14.37 3.89
C ARG A 61 -23.75 -12.99 3.26
N CYS A 62 -24.09 -12.83 1.98
CA CYS A 62 -24.11 -11.52 1.34
C CYS A 62 -25.23 -10.64 1.92
N VAL A 63 -24.91 -9.95 3.02
CA VAL A 63 -25.65 -8.76 3.45
C VAL A 63 -25.09 -7.57 2.68
N ALA A 64 -25.97 -6.69 2.17
CA ALA A 64 -25.56 -5.48 1.47
C ALA A 64 -24.49 -4.71 2.26
N GLY A 65 -23.40 -4.33 1.60
CA GLY A 65 -22.26 -3.61 2.21
C GLY A 65 -21.19 -4.49 2.87
N SER A 66 -21.38 -5.80 3.02
CA SER A 66 -20.39 -6.71 3.64
C SER A 66 -19.06 -6.76 2.88
N ALA A 67 -19.08 -6.51 1.57
CA ALA A 67 -17.90 -6.45 0.73
C ALA A 67 -16.91 -5.34 1.15
N ALA A 68 -17.41 -4.22 1.69
CA ALA A 68 -16.57 -3.11 2.14
C ALA A 68 -15.68 -3.47 3.34
N PHE A 69 -16.06 -4.48 4.12
CA PHE A 69 -15.38 -4.90 5.34
C PHE A 69 -14.39 -6.05 5.12
N TRP A 70 -13.93 -6.28 3.89
CA TRP A 70 -13.04 -7.40 3.54
C TRP A 70 -11.79 -7.54 4.44
N ARG A 71 -11.18 -6.42 4.86
CA ARG A 71 -10.02 -6.43 5.77
C ARG A 71 -10.34 -7.09 7.11
N VAL A 72 -11.44 -6.67 7.71
CA VAL A 72 -11.90 -7.19 9.00
C VAL A 72 -12.40 -8.62 8.85
N GLY A 73 -13.08 -8.91 7.73
CA GLY A 73 -13.57 -10.22 7.37
C GLY A 73 -12.47 -11.27 7.29
N TRP A 74 -11.44 -11.02 6.47
CA TRP A 74 -10.28 -11.92 6.33
C TRP A 74 -9.54 -12.12 7.65
N ARG A 75 -9.35 -11.06 8.44
CA ARG A 75 -8.74 -11.17 9.77
C ARG A 75 -9.52 -12.14 10.67
N HIS A 76 -10.85 -12.07 10.68
CA HIS A 76 -11.67 -12.99 11.48
C HIS A 76 -11.66 -14.43 10.95
N VAL A 77 -11.62 -14.61 9.62
CA VAL A 77 -11.45 -15.95 9.02
C VAL A 77 -10.12 -16.55 9.44
N ARG A 78 -9.03 -15.79 9.32
CA ARG A 78 -7.69 -16.19 9.73
C ARG A 78 -7.61 -16.55 11.21
N GLN A 79 -8.08 -15.67 12.09
CA GLN A 79 -8.13 -15.92 13.52
C GLN A 79 -8.89 -17.21 13.88
N ARG A 80 -9.99 -17.50 13.17
CA ARG A 80 -10.75 -18.73 13.39
C ARG A 80 -9.95 -19.97 12.97
N VAL A 81 -9.37 -19.94 11.78
CA VAL A 81 -8.57 -21.05 11.23
C VAL A 81 -7.36 -21.33 12.13
N GLU A 82 -6.62 -20.30 12.53
CA GLU A 82 -5.46 -20.40 13.42
C GLU A 82 -5.84 -20.93 14.80
N ARG A 83 -6.93 -20.42 15.41
CA ARG A 83 -7.43 -20.90 16.70
C ARG A 83 -7.79 -22.38 16.66
N ASP A 84 -8.31 -22.86 15.53
CA ASP A 84 -8.70 -24.25 15.34
C ASP A 84 -7.48 -25.14 14.95
N GLY A 85 -6.27 -24.59 14.91
CA GLY A 85 -5.01 -25.30 14.61
C GLY A 85 -4.88 -25.75 13.15
N ARG A 86 -5.59 -25.08 12.24
CA ARG A 86 -5.64 -25.43 10.81
C ARG A 86 -4.89 -24.41 9.96
N ASP A 87 -4.64 -24.78 8.71
CA ASP A 87 -4.10 -23.88 7.68
C ASP A 87 -5.22 -23.26 6.82
N PHE A 88 -4.82 -22.39 5.89
CA PHE A 88 -5.74 -21.70 5.00
C PHE A 88 -6.51 -22.62 4.05
N THR A 89 -6.09 -23.89 3.87
CA THR A 89 -6.84 -24.85 3.04
C THR A 89 -8.18 -25.21 3.67
N SER A 90 -8.32 -24.99 4.98
CA SER A 90 -9.57 -25.15 5.72
C SER A 90 -10.56 -23.99 5.55
N VAL A 91 -10.21 -22.94 4.80
CA VAL A 91 -11.14 -21.84 4.50
C VAL A 91 -12.31 -22.38 3.67
N PRO A 92 -13.57 -22.09 4.05
CA PRO A 92 -14.71 -22.49 3.24
C PRO A 92 -14.58 -21.99 1.80
N CYS A 93 -14.81 -22.90 0.86
CA CYS A 93 -14.75 -22.61 -0.57
C CYS A 93 -13.34 -22.25 -1.09
N TYR A 94 -12.27 -22.73 -0.42
CA TYR A 94 -10.88 -22.56 -0.82
C TYR A 94 -10.64 -22.75 -2.34
N ASP A 95 -10.99 -23.93 -2.88
CA ASP A 95 -10.78 -24.22 -4.32
C ASP A 95 -11.62 -23.34 -5.25
N LEU A 96 -12.84 -23.01 -4.83
CA LEU A 96 -13.76 -22.18 -5.59
C LEU A 96 -13.21 -20.75 -5.72
N ILE A 97 -12.72 -20.18 -4.61
CA ILE A 97 -12.10 -18.85 -4.59
C ILE A 97 -10.89 -18.82 -5.52
N GLY A 98 -10.00 -19.82 -5.44
CA GLY A 98 -8.84 -19.90 -6.33
C GLY A 98 -9.23 -20.00 -7.80
N ARG A 99 -10.23 -20.82 -8.14
CA ARG A 99 -10.72 -20.95 -9.52
C ARG A 99 -11.30 -19.64 -10.05
N GLU A 100 -12.23 -19.04 -9.31
CA GLU A 100 -12.91 -17.83 -9.78
C GLU A 100 -11.97 -16.62 -9.87
N LEU A 101 -10.97 -16.52 -9.00
CA LEU A 101 -9.94 -15.47 -9.10
C LEU A 101 -9.06 -15.63 -10.34
N ARG A 102 -8.68 -16.86 -10.72
CA ARG A 102 -7.94 -17.10 -11.97
C ARG A 102 -8.74 -16.71 -13.21
N GLU A 103 -10.05 -16.90 -13.17
CA GLU A 103 -10.96 -16.50 -14.25
C GLU A 103 -11.11 -14.97 -14.31
N ALA A 104 -11.26 -14.30 -13.16
CA ALA A 104 -11.55 -12.88 -13.07
C ALA A 104 -10.31 -11.96 -13.09
N THR A 105 -9.13 -12.45 -12.73
CA THR A 105 -7.92 -11.64 -12.52
C THR A 105 -6.74 -12.20 -13.32
N PRO A 106 -6.40 -11.61 -14.49
CA PRO A 106 -5.36 -12.10 -15.38
C PRO A 106 -4.00 -12.31 -14.72
N GLU A 107 -3.63 -11.47 -13.76
CA GLU A 107 -2.34 -11.45 -13.07
C GLU A 107 -2.06 -12.74 -12.29
N VAL A 108 -3.11 -13.42 -11.82
CA VAL A 108 -2.99 -14.66 -11.02
C VAL A 108 -3.44 -15.90 -11.79
N ARG A 109 -3.74 -15.79 -13.08
CA ARG A 109 -4.28 -16.90 -13.89
C ARG A 109 -3.39 -18.15 -13.86
N GLY A 110 -2.08 -17.96 -13.84
CA GLY A 110 -1.09 -19.05 -13.79
C GLY A 110 -0.78 -19.57 -12.39
N TRP A 111 -1.38 -18.99 -11.34
CA TRP A 111 -1.06 -19.33 -9.95
C TRP A 111 -1.89 -20.51 -9.46
N SER A 112 -1.29 -21.35 -8.62
CA SER A 112 -2.02 -22.34 -7.85
C SER A 112 -2.97 -21.66 -6.84
N THR A 113 -3.96 -22.40 -6.35
CA THR A 113 -4.85 -21.89 -5.29
C THR A 113 -4.05 -21.57 -4.03
N GLU A 114 -3.01 -22.34 -3.74
CA GLU A 114 -2.11 -22.14 -2.61
C GLU A 114 -1.39 -20.80 -2.70
N GLN A 115 -0.74 -20.49 -3.83
CA GLN A 115 -0.07 -19.20 -4.05
C GLN A 115 -1.02 -18.01 -3.93
N ILE A 116 -2.26 -18.16 -4.42
CA ILE A 116 -3.29 -17.12 -4.24
C ILE A 116 -3.57 -16.94 -2.75
N PHE A 117 -3.79 -18.02 -2.02
CA PHE A 117 -4.09 -17.94 -0.59
C PHE A 117 -2.91 -17.46 0.25
N GLU A 118 -1.66 -17.80 -0.07
CA GLU A 118 -0.48 -17.21 0.57
C GLU A 118 -0.53 -15.67 0.50
N LEU A 119 -0.87 -15.11 -0.66
CA LEU A 119 -1.03 -13.67 -0.83
C LEU A 119 -2.25 -13.09 -0.09
N LEU A 120 -3.35 -13.85 -0.01
CA LEU A 120 -4.55 -13.44 0.75
C LEU A 120 -4.32 -13.53 2.27
N TRP A 121 -3.48 -14.47 2.72
CA TRP A 121 -3.20 -14.78 4.12
C TRP A 121 -2.08 -13.93 4.70
N ASP A 122 -1.25 -13.35 3.84
CA ASP A 122 -0.22 -12.37 4.20
C ASP A 122 -0.78 -11.20 5.04
N ASP A 123 0.05 -10.70 5.95
CA ASP A 123 -0.35 -9.69 6.91
C ASP A 123 -0.82 -8.42 6.20
N TYR A 124 -1.99 -7.91 6.60
CA TYR A 124 -2.44 -6.62 6.13
C TYR A 124 -1.57 -5.52 6.76
N VAL A 125 -0.69 -4.94 5.95
CA VAL A 125 0.06 -3.74 6.32
C VAL A 125 -0.86 -2.52 6.16
N PRO A 126 -1.14 -1.76 7.24
CA PRO A 126 -1.94 -0.55 7.18
C PRO A 126 -1.38 0.46 6.16
N ARG A 127 -2.27 1.31 5.63
CA ARG A 127 -1.84 2.39 4.75
C ARG A 127 -0.88 3.31 5.50
N PRO A 128 0.32 3.58 4.97
CA PRO A 128 1.29 4.41 5.64
C PRO A 128 0.76 5.86 5.77
N ALA A 129 1.10 6.50 6.88
CA ALA A 129 0.87 7.92 7.08
C ALA A 129 1.76 8.74 6.12
N ALA A 130 1.36 9.97 5.81
CA ALA A 130 2.17 10.85 4.95
C ALA A 130 3.55 11.13 5.57
N ASP A 131 3.60 11.29 6.89
CA ASP A 131 4.82 11.61 7.63
C ASP A 131 5.87 10.49 7.56
N ALA A 132 5.44 9.24 7.31
CA ALA A 132 6.33 8.10 7.12
C ALA A 132 7.23 8.23 5.87
N PHE A 133 6.90 9.14 4.95
CA PHE A 133 7.67 9.37 3.72
C PHE A 133 8.53 10.63 3.76
N LEU A 134 8.52 11.40 4.85
CA LEU A 134 9.31 12.64 4.94
C LEU A 134 10.82 12.39 4.83
N GLY A 135 11.33 11.35 5.49
CA GLY A 135 12.74 10.96 5.37
C GLY A 135 13.12 10.58 3.94
N THR A 136 12.32 9.73 3.30
CA THR A 136 12.54 9.34 1.89
C THR A 136 12.45 10.53 0.93
N ALA A 137 11.56 11.49 1.19
CA ALA A 137 11.46 12.71 0.40
C ALA A 137 12.73 13.55 0.53
N PHE A 138 13.28 13.68 1.74
CA PHE A 138 14.57 14.36 1.94
C PHE A 138 15.72 13.66 1.24
N ASP A 139 15.84 12.34 1.36
CA ASP A 139 16.88 11.57 0.67
C ASP A 139 16.84 11.77 -0.85
N GLN A 140 15.64 11.85 -1.44
CA GLN A 140 15.48 12.09 -2.88
C GLN A 140 15.84 13.53 -3.27
N ILE A 141 15.43 14.51 -2.48
CA ILE A 141 15.77 15.92 -2.71
C ILE A 141 17.29 16.12 -2.57
N GLU A 142 17.90 15.58 -1.52
CA GLU A 142 19.34 15.68 -1.30
C GLU A 142 20.13 15.05 -2.45
N ARG A 143 19.72 13.87 -2.94
CA ARG A 143 20.32 13.27 -4.15
C ARG A 143 20.15 14.15 -5.38
N ALA A 144 18.97 14.76 -5.57
CA ALA A 144 18.72 15.61 -6.72
C ALA A 144 19.56 16.90 -6.70
N VAL A 145 19.78 17.48 -5.51
CA VAL A 145 20.60 18.68 -5.28
C VAL A 145 22.10 18.37 -5.38
N CYS A 146 22.53 17.21 -4.88
CA CYS A 146 23.95 16.83 -4.85
C CYS A 146 24.44 16.10 -6.11
N ASP A 147 23.57 15.69 -7.04
CA ASP A 147 23.98 15.10 -8.31
C ASP A 147 24.43 16.21 -9.29
N PRO A 148 25.74 16.34 -9.61
CA PRO A 148 26.25 17.38 -10.50
C PRO A 148 25.75 17.26 -11.94
N ARG A 149 25.11 16.15 -12.33
CA ARG A 149 24.54 15.96 -13.66
C ARG A 149 23.25 16.76 -13.87
N ASN A 150 22.49 17.05 -12.81
CA ASN A 150 21.28 17.86 -12.88
C ASN A 150 21.54 19.37 -13.05
N ALA A 151 22.76 19.84 -12.77
CA ALA A 151 23.13 21.25 -12.90
C ALA A 151 23.22 21.73 -14.36
N ASN A 152 23.23 20.82 -15.35
CA ASN A 152 23.42 21.16 -16.77
C ASN A 152 22.13 21.25 -17.59
N GLU A 153 20.95 20.95 -17.04
CA GLU A 153 19.69 20.98 -17.83
C GLU A 153 18.91 22.30 -17.74
N SER A 154 19.30 23.24 -16.87
CA SER A 154 18.54 24.49 -16.63
C SER A 154 19.10 25.76 -17.30
N THR A 155 20.18 25.67 -18.09
CA THR A 155 20.83 26.87 -18.68
C THR A 155 20.70 27.02 -20.20
N THR A 156 19.89 26.21 -20.88
CA THR A 156 19.75 26.28 -22.34
C THR A 156 18.32 26.55 -22.78
N ASN A 157 17.75 27.70 -22.41
CA ASN A 157 16.60 28.25 -23.14
C ASN A 157 16.41 29.76 -22.93
N GLU A 158 17.43 30.56 -23.24
CA GLU A 158 17.22 31.96 -23.64
C GLU A 158 18.10 32.26 -24.85
N GLY A 159 17.47 32.46 -26.01
CA GLY A 159 18.10 32.97 -27.22
C GLY A 159 17.84 32.13 -28.45
N PHE A 160 16.70 32.34 -29.11
CA PHE A 160 16.59 33.04 -30.40
C PHE A 160 15.14 33.20 -30.82
#